data_AF-A0A7S4VWK3-F1
#
_entry.id   AF-A0A7S4VWK3-F1
#
_cell.length_a   1.000
_cell.length_b   1.000
_cell.length_c   1.000
_cell.angle_alpha   90.00
_cell.angle_beta   90.00
_cell.angle_gamma   90.00
#
_symmetry.space_group_name_H-M   'P 1'
#
loop_
_entity.id
_entity.type
_entity.pdbx_description
1 polymer ?
#
loop_
_entity_poly.entity_id
_entity_poly.type
_entity_poly.pdbx_seq_one_letter_code
_entity_poly.pdbx_strand_id
1 'polypeptide(L)'
;MLSKCEDFLTFTRRAEGMSEGDVLEELGNKQAAQRISCLDVIHAILPAKLLGVVALTLMFTFSYYNTHCDYAGGFHWWPKPIRLAFSTQFSVLNAMFPNLFPVNMQEGAVWTMPSED
;
A
#
# COMPACT_ATOMS: atom_id res chain seq x y z
N MET A 1 10.22 -33.63 -21.89
CA MET A 1 9.45 -32.98 -20.79
C MET A 1 7.97 -32.89 -21.18
N LEU A 2 7.24 -34.00 -21.12
CA LEU A 2 5.82 -34.11 -21.52
C LEU A 2 5.04 -35.05 -20.56
N SER A 3 5.48 -35.17 -19.30
CA SER A 3 4.93 -36.19 -18.36
C SER A 3 3.97 -35.62 -17.31
N LYS A 4 3.17 -34.61 -17.66
CA LYS A 4 2.08 -34.10 -16.80
C LYS A 4 0.80 -33.87 -17.61
N CYS A 5 0.44 -34.81 -18.47
CA CYS A 5 -0.95 -34.97 -18.84
C CYS A 5 -1.61 -35.72 -17.68
N GLU A 6 -2.25 -34.99 -16.77
CA GLU A 6 -3.23 -35.60 -15.87
C GLU A 6 -4.36 -36.14 -16.74
N ASP A 7 -4.69 -37.43 -16.57
CA ASP A 7 -5.85 -38.02 -17.22
C ASP A 7 -7.06 -37.15 -16.86
N PHE A 8 -7.67 -36.56 -17.88
CA PHE A 8 -9.04 -36.07 -17.75
C PHE A 8 -9.88 -37.30 -17.41
N LEU A 9 -10.09 -37.53 -16.11
CA LEU A 9 -11.17 -38.38 -15.63
C LEU A 9 -12.45 -37.75 -16.16
N THR A 10 -12.86 -38.22 -17.34
CA THR A 10 -14.16 -37.92 -17.89
C THR A 10 -15.16 -38.25 -16.79
N PHE A 11 -15.99 -37.27 -16.47
CA PHE A 11 -17.00 -37.29 -15.40
C PHE A 11 -17.96 -38.50 -15.46
N THR A 12 -17.87 -39.30 -16.53
CA THR A 12 -18.63 -40.52 -16.78
C THR A 12 -18.61 -41.52 -15.62
N ARG A 13 -17.53 -41.65 -14.85
CA ARG A 13 -17.49 -42.65 -13.76
C ARG A 13 -18.33 -42.29 -12.53
N ARG A 14 -18.72 -41.01 -12.35
CA ARG A 14 -19.58 -40.59 -11.23
C ARG A 14 -21.07 -40.51 -11.63
N ALA A 15 -21.37 -40.62 -12.93
CA ALA A 15 -22.71 -40.49 -13.48
C ALA A 15 -23.47 -41.82 -13.60
N GLU A 16 -22.85 -42.97 -13.29
CA GLU A 16 -23.55 -44.25 -13.24
C GLU A 16 -24.53 -44.26 -12.06
N GLY A 17 -25.76 -43.83 -12.31
CA GLY A 17 -26.89 -43.88 -11.36
C GLY A 17 -27.55 -42.53 -11.05
N MET A 18 -27.02 -41.41 -11.56
CA MET A 18 -27.65 -40.09 -11.42
C MET A 18 -28.53 -39.76 -12.63
N SER A 19 -29.69 -39.16 -12.38
CA SER A 19 -30.57 -38.64 -13.43
C SER A 19 -29.86 -37.50 -14.17
N GLU A 20 -30.05 -37.40 -15.50
CA GLU A 20 -29.48 -36.31 -16.30
C GLU A 20 -29.87 -34.92 -15.75
N GLY A 21 -31.06 -34.81 -15.14
CA GLY A 21 -31.50 -33.58 -14.48
C GLY A 21 -30.64 -33.20 -13.27
N ASP A 22 -30.25 -34.17 -12.45
CA ASP A 22 -29.45 -33.95 -11.25
C ASP A 22 -28.02 -33.53 -11.62
N VAL A 23 -27.48 -34.10 -12.71
CA VAL A 23 -26.17 -33.71 -13.25
C VAL A 23 -26.20 -32.27 -13.73
N LEU A 24 -27.28 -31.86 -14.43
CA LEU A 24 -27.42 -30.50 -14.93
C LEU A 24 -27.54 -29.49 -13.77
N GLU A 25 -28.29 -29.84 -12.72
CA GLU A 25 -28.47 -29.00 -11.54
C GLU A 25 -27.16 -28.86 -10.74
N GLU A 26 -26.40 -29.94 -10.56
CA GLU A 26 -25.10 -29.88 -9.88
C GLU A 26 -24.09 -29.02 -10.66
N LEU A 27 -24.07 -29.13 -12.00
CA LEU A 27 -23.24 -28.28 -12.85
C LEU A 27 -23.68 -26.82 -12.83
N GLY A 28 -24.99 -26.56 -12.83
CA GLY A 28 -25.55 -25.22 -12.68
C GLY A 28 -25.17 -24.55 -11.36
N ASN A 29 -25.24 -25.29 -10.26
CA ASN A 29 -24.83 -24.82 -8.93
C ASN A 29 -23.32 -24.58 -8.83
N LYS A 30 -22.49 -25.44 -9.45
CA LYS A 30 -21.02 -25.22 -9.50
C LYS A 30 -20.65 -24.02 -10.37
N GLN A 31 -21.32 -23.82 -11.51
CA GLN A 31 -21.14 -22.62 -12.34
C GLN A 31 -21.64 -21.36 -11.64
N ALA A 32 -22.74 -21.43 -10.89
CA ALA A 32 -23.25 -20.31 -10.09
C ALA A 32 -22.29 -19.93 -8.94
N ALA A 33 -21.70 -20.93 -8.27
CA ALA A 33 -20.68 -20.71 -7.25
C ALA A 33 -19.35 -20.17 -7.81
N GLN A 34 -18.94 -20.61 -9.02
CA GLN A 34 -17.80 -20.02 -9.73
C GLN A 34 -18.11 -18.65 -10.35
N ARG A 35 -19.40 -18.29 -10.49
CA ARG A 35 -19.89 -16.98 -10.91
C ARG A 35 -19.96 -15.94 -9.79
N ILE A 36 -19.39 -16.20 -8.62
CA ILE A 36 -18.98 -15.10 -7.72
C ILE A 36 -17.99 -14.27 -8.53
N SER A 37 -18.51 -13.19 -9.09
CA SER A 37 -17.86 -12.44 -10.17
C SER A 37 -16.54 -11.90 -9.62
N CYS A 38 -15.44 -12.16 -10.32
CA CYS A 38 -14.13 -11.58 -9.95
C CYS A 38 -14.24 -10.05 -9.77
N LEU A 39 -15.17 -9.42 -10.48
CA LEU A 39 -15.51 -8.01 -10.34
C LEU A 39 -16.11 -7.65 -8.97
N ASP A 40 -16.94 -8.49 -8.36
CA ASP A 40 -17.49 -8.24 -7.02
C ASP A 40 -16.42 -8.35 -5.94
N VAL A 41 -15.52 -9.33 -6.09
CA VAL A 41 -14.37 -9.50 -5.19
C VAL A 41 -13.40 -8.33 -5.32
N ILE A 42 -13.12 -7.87 -6.55
CA ILE A 42 -12.31 -6.68 -6.81
C ILE A 42 -12.99 -5.45 -6.19
N HIS A 43 -14.28 -5.24 -6.44
CA HIS A 43 -15.00 -4.07 -5.92
C HIS A 43 -15.13 -4.08 -4.38
N ALA A 44 -15.14 -5.25 -3.74
CA ALA A 44 -15.17 -5.37 -2.29
C ALA A 44 -13.78 -5.16 -1.65
N ILE A 45 -12.70 -5.64 -2.27
CA ILE A 45 -11.35 -5.64 -1.68
C ILE A 45 -10.56 -4.36 -2.04
N LEU A 46 -10.72 -3.85 -3.26
CA LEU A 46 -10.05 -2.65 -3.76
C LEU A 46 -10.25 -1.41 -2.86
N PRO A 47 -11.47 -1.07 -2.38
CA PRO A 47 -11.66 0.13 -1.58
C PRO A 47 -10.96 0.05 -0.22
N ALA A 48 -10.91 -1.13 0.42
CA ALA A 48 -10.24 -1.30 1.70
C ALA A 48 -8.72 -1.14 1.56
N LYS A 49 -8.12 -1.72 0.51
CA LYS A 49 -6.68 -1.57 0.24
C LYS A 49 -6.33 -0.13 -0.16
N LEU A 50 -7.16 0.49 -1.01
CA LEU A 50 -6.99 1.88 -1.41
C LEU A 50 -7.07 2.82 -0.21
N LEU A 51 -8.08 2.64 0.65
CA LEU A 51 -8.24 3.43 1.86
C LEU A 51 -7.03 3.28 2.79
N GLY A 52 -6.49 2.05 2.91
CA GLY A 52 -5.26 1.80 3.66
C GLY A 52 -4.06 2.57 3.10
N VAL A 53 -3.86 2.56 1.77
CA VAL A 53 -2.78 3.31 1.12
C VAL A 53 -2.97 4.81 1.29
N VAL A 54 -4.19 5.32 1.12
CA VAL A 54 -4.51 6.74 1.34
C VAL A 54 -4.24 7.14 2.79
N ALA A 55 -4.70 6.35 3.75
CA ALA A 55 -4.46 6.60 5.17
C ALA A 55 -2.97 6.60 5.52
N LEU A 56 -2.21 5.61 5.03
CA LEU A 56 -0.75 5.58 5.21
C LEU A 56 -0.07 6.80 4.57
N THR A 57 -0.48 7.17 3.35
CA THR A 57 0.08 8.32 2.64
C THR A 57 -0.18 9.61 3.41
N LEU A 58 -1.41 9.81 3.91
CA LEU A 58 -1.78 10.95 4.74
C LEU A 58 -0.99 10.96 6.05
N MET A 59 -0.84 9.81 6.70
CA MET A 59 -0.06 9.68 7.94
C MET A 59 1.40 10.08 7.72
N PHE A 60 2.07 9.57 6.68
CA PHE A 60 3.45 9.91 6.37
C PHE A 60 3.61 11.37 5.94
N THR A 61 2.68 11.88 5.12
CA THR A 61 2.65 13.30 4.75
C THR A 61 2.52 14.17 5.98
N PHE A 62 1.55 13.88 6.85
CA PHE A 62 1.33 14.66 8.06
C PHE A 62 2.54 14.61 9.00
N SER A 63 3.13 13.42 9.18
CA SER A 63 4.38 13.26 9.95
C SER A 63 5.50 14.12 9.36
N TYR A 64 5.67 14.09 8.03
CA TYR A 64 6.68 14.88 7.34
C TYR A 64 6.49 16.38 7.58
N TYR A 65 5.27 16.90 7.41
CA TYR A 65 4.95 18.31 7.63
C TYR A 65 5.18 18.74 9.09
N ASN A 66 4.78 17.93 10.07
CA ASN A 66 5.06 18.26 11.48
C ASN A 66 6.56 18.32 11.78
N THR A 67 7.36 17.46 11.16
CA THR A 67 8.81 17.45 11.37
C THR A 67 9.50 18.61 10.64
N HIS A 68 9.08 18.95 9.42
CA HIS A 68 9.82 19.86 8.53
C HIS A 68 9.20 21.25 8.34
N CYS A 69 7.97 21.47 8.79
CA CYS A 69 7.28 22.75 8.62
C CYS A 69 6.81 23.30 9.96
N ASP A 70 6.74 24.62 10.05
CA ASP A 70 6.07 25.35 11.11
C ASP A 70 4.70 25.81 10.61
N TYR A 71 3.69 25.69 11.48
CA TYR A 71 2.33 26.10 11.15
C TYR A 71 2.18 27.62 11.35
N ALA A 72 1.97 28.35 10.26
CA ALA A 72 1.87 29.81 10.25
C ALA A 72 0.43 30.34 10.44
N GLY A 73 -0.54 29.44 10.66
CA GLY A 73 -1.97 29.78 10.74
C GLY A 73 -2.67 29.78 9.39
N GLY A 74 -4.01 29.76 9.40
CA GLY A 74 -4.82 29.89 8.18
C GLY A 74 -4.62 28.82 7.11
N PHE A 75 -4.26 27.58 7.50
CA PHE A 75 -3.87 26.49 6.58
C PHE A 75 -2.53 26.71 5.84
N HIS A 76 -1.71 27.66 6.26
CA HIS A 76 -0.37 27.87 5.72
C HIS A 76 0.69 27.16 6.57
N TRP A 77 1.57 26.45 5.87
CA TRP A 77 2.73 25.75 6.42
C TRP A 77 3.99 26.36 5.82
N TRP A 78 4.91 26.77 6.68
CA TRP A 78 6.16 27.38 6.27
C TRP A 78 7.27 26.37 6.50
N PRO A 79 8.12 26.08 5.50
CA PRO A 79 9.22 25.15 5.69
C PRO A 79 10.19 25.71 6.76
N LYS A 80 10.64 24.84 7.66
CA LYS A 80 11.64 25.20 8.66
C LYS A 80 12.94 25.63 7.98
N PRO A 81 13.70 26.55 8.60
CA PRO A 81 15.00 26.97 8.08
C PRO A 81 15.93 25.78 7.83
N ILE A 82 16.50 25.70 6.62
CA ILE A 82 17.42 24.62 6.25
C ILE A 82 18.81 24.97 6.78
N ARG A 83 19.41 24.04 7.52
CA ARG A 83 20.78 24.15 8.03
C ARG A 83 21.66 23.09 7.37
N LEU A 84 22.88 23.47 7.03
CA LEU A 84 23.88 22.52 6.54
C LEU A 84 24.41 21.68 7.70
N ALA A 85 24.61 20.38 7.46
CA ALA A 85 25.36 19.54 8.37
C ALA A 85 26.81 20.03 8.44
N PHE A 86 27.40 20.00 9.62
CA PHE A 86 28.81 20.37 9.82
C PHE A 86 29.77 19.42 9.09
N SER A 87 29.34 18.18 8.87
CA SER A 87 30.13 17.12 8.24
C SER A 87 29.25 16.29 7.32
N THR A 88 29.83 15.82 6.21
CA THR A 88 29.22 14.85 5.29
C THR A 88 29.39 13.40 5.75
N GLN A 89 30.01 13.19 6.92
CA GLN A 89 30.20 11.85 7.47
C GLN A 89 28.86 11.20 7.79
N PHE A 90 28.55 10.14 7.05
CA PHE A 90 27.36 9.34 7.24
C PHE A 90 27.55 8.39 8.43
N SER A 91 26.64 8.45 9.40
CA SER A 91 26.56 7.47 10.48
C SER A 91 25.28 6.65 10.34
N VAL A 92 25.43 5.33 10.33
CA VAL A 92 24.29 4.38 10.24
C VAL A 92 23.31 4.59 11.41
N LEU A 93 23.84 4.90 12.61
CA LEU A 93 23.04 5.16 13.81
C LEU A 93 22.16 6.40 13.65
N ASN A 94 22.67 7.45 13.01
CA ASN A 94 21.92 8.66 12.72
C ASN A 94 20.81 8.40 11.68
N ALA A 95 21.12 7.64 10.62
CA ALA A 95 20.14 7.29 9.59
C ALA A 95 18.97 6.45 10.14
N MET A 96 19.25 5.54 11.08
CA MET A 96 18.23 4.69 11.70
C MET A 96 17.46 5.40 12.82
N PHE A 97 18.13 6.29 13.57
CA PHE A 97 17.58 6.92 14.77
C PHE A 97 17.92 8.43 14.82
N PRO A 98 17.37 9.25 13.92
CA PRO A 98 17.75 10.66 13.78
C PRO A 98 17.43 11.50 15.02
N ASN A 99 16.45 11.09 15.82
CA ASN A 99 16.08 11.78 17.06
C ASN A 99 17.01 11.46 18.25
N LEU A 100 17.64 10.29 18.27
CA LEU A 100 18.56 9.87 19.34
C LEU A 100 20.01 10.29 19.04
N PHE A 101 20.39 10.31 17.77
CA PHE A 101 21.71 10.68 17.30
C PHE A 101 21.58 11.82 16.29
N PRO A 102 21.20 13.04 16.70
CA PRO A 102 21.01 14.15 15.77
C PRO A 102 22.32 14.51 15.04
N VAL A 103 22.21 14.97 13.79
CA VAL A 103 23.37 15.49 13.04
C VAL A 103 23.78 16.83 13.65
N ASN A 104 25.06 17.06 13.87
CA ASN A 104 25.58 18.38 14.20
C ASN A 104 25.35 19.32 13.01
N MET A 105 24.46 20.29 13.19
CA MET A 105 24.15 21.31 12.18
C MET A 105 25.04 22.54 12.40
N GLN A 106 25.42 23.20 11.32
CA GLN A 106 26.12 24.48 11.38
C GLN A 106 25.23 25.56 12.03
N GLU A 107 25.84 26.48 12.76
CA GLU A 107 25.15 27.68 13.24
C GLU A 107 24.80 28.58 12.05
N GLY A 108 23.50 28.80 11.84
CA GLY A 108 22.98 29.61 10.75
C GLY A 108 22.06 28.81 9.81
N ALA A 109 20.95 29.43 9.43
CA ALA A 109 20.14 28.93 8.34
C ALA A 109 20.82 29.30 7.03
N VAL A 110 21.04 28.29 6.19
CA VAL A 110 21.60 28.47 4.85
C VAL A 110 20.52 28.94 3.90
N TRP A 111 19.29 28.52 4.18
CA TRP A 111 18.12 28.97 3.45
C TRP A 111 16.94 29.15 4.41
N THR A 112 16.26 30.28 4.25
CA THR A 112 14.98 30.61 4.88
C THR A 112 14.01 30.97 3.77
N MET A 113 12.74 30.60 3.94
CA MET A 113 11.68 31.07 3.04
C MET A 113 11.68 32.61 3.05
N PRO A 114 11.72 33.29 1.89
CA PRO A 114 11.60 34.74 1.84
C PRO A 114 10.25 35.17 2.39
N SER A 115 10.22 36.21 3.24
CA SER A 115 8.98 36.88 3.61
C SER A 115 8.40 37.61 2.41
N GLU A 116 7.07 37.59 2.28
CA GLU A 116 6.36 38.43 1.31
C GLU A 116 6.32 39.87 1.86
N ASP A 117 7.44 40.59 1.78
CA ASP A 117 7.53 42.04 2.02
C ASP A 117 7.68 42.80 0.69
#